data_AF-A0A352FAY9-F1
#
_entry.id   AF-A0A352FAY9-F1
#
_cell.length_a   1.000
_cell.length_b   1.000
_cell.length_c   1.000
_cell.angle_alpha   90.00
_cell.angle_beta   90.00
_cell.angle_gamma   90.00
#
_symmetry.space_group_name_H-M   'P 1'
#
loop_
_entity.id
_entity.type
_entity.pdbx_description
1 polymer ?
#
loop_
_entity_poly.entity_id
_entity_poly.type
_entity_poly.pdbx_seq_one_letter_code
_entity_poly.pdbx_strand_id
1 'polypeptide(L)'
;MKPILLMIAILLGLSAPAQQPCKVLLPDLDSVYIGKCKNGLANGKGEAWGRYHYTGKFVDGYPHGSGKAEYRDGTVYIGLWEKGQRQGKGVVRKMENGRMGEKTYLWEADTIQQEVVPPPYKVITQRNVSRLRVYRQGEENYVWFYPNSTGGVASDELDFQLTGSSGSEINYNPKFGYQDVKFPFKGSIRYKAWNKMRTTQFEILLEIEISEPGNWIVEIQN
;
A
#
# COMPACT_ATOMS: atom_id res chain seq x y z
N MET A 1 46.06 44.61 60.40
CA MET A 1 45.25 43.37 60.39
C MET A 1 43.79 43.78 60.22
N LYS A 2 43.14 43.44 59.10
CA LYS A 2 41.71 43.74 58.80
C LYS A 2 40.98 42.40 58.58
N PRO A 3 39.76 42.21 59.12
CA PRO A 3 39.09 40.91 59.11
C PRO A 3 38.50 40.57 57.74
N ILE A 4 38.63 39.31 57.35
CA ILE A 4 38.10 38.73 56.10
C ILE A 4 36.60 38.45 56.30
N LEU A 5 35.77 39.00 55.43
CA LEU A 5 34.33 38.77 55.35
C LEU A 5 34.08 37.45 54.59
N LEU A 6 33.55 36.43 55.28
CA LEU A 6 33.22 35.13 54.68
C LEU A 6 31.83 35.22 54.02
N MET A 7 31.77 35.26 52.68
CA MET A 7 30.50 35.08 51.96
C MET A 7 30.15 33.60 51.89
N ILE A 8 29.06 33.20 52.55
CA ILE A 8 28.44 31.89 52.41
C ILE A 8 27.49 31.96 51.21
N ALA A 9 27.87 31.35 50.09
CA ALA A 9 27.00 31.17 48.94
C ALA A 9 26.05 30.00 49.20
N ILE A 10 24.77 30.29 49.44
CA ILE A 10 23.70 29.29 49.56
C ILE A 10 23.35 28.82 48.14
N LEU A 11 23.82 27.63 47.77
CA LEU A 11 23.42 26.93 46.56
C LEU A 11 21.97 26.43 46.72
N LEU A 12 21.01 27.21 46.22
CA LEU A 12 19.63 26.75 46.03
C LEU A 12 19.62 25.73 44.88
N GLY A 13 19.60 24.44 45.23
CA GLY A 13 19.41 23.35 44.29
C GLY A 13 18.03 23.44 43.64
N LEU A 14 17.96 23.89 42.39
CA LEU A 14 16.80 23.74 41.54
C LEU A 14 16.64 22.25 41.19
N SER A 15 15.89 21.50 42.01
CA SER A 15 15.40 20.19 41.60
C SER A 15 14.33 20.41 40.51
N ALA A 16 14.68 20.18 39.25
CA ALA A 16 13.68 19.99 38.22
C ALA A 16 12.78 18.83 38.65
N PRO A 17 11.43 18.98 38.68
CA PRO A 17 10.56 17.84 38.92
C PRO A 17 10.90 16.75 37.89
N ALA A 18 11.27 15.57 38.39
CA ALA A 18 11.48 14.40 37.56
C ALA A 18 10.18 14.17 36.78
N GLN A 19 10.19 14.50 35.49
CA GLN A 19 9.05 14.25 34.62
C GLN A 19 8.79 12.75 34.68
N GLN A 20 7.60 12.36 35.20
CA GLN A 20 7.24 10.96 35.31
C GLN A 20 7.46 10.28 33.95
N PRO A 21 8.09 9.09 33.93
CA PRO A 21 8.39 8.41 32.68
C PRO A 21 7.09 8.18 31.92
N CYS A 22 7.11 8.52 30.64
CA CYS A 22 5.94 8.45 29.78
C CYS A 22 5.52 6.99 29.59
N LYS A 23 4.27 6.68 29.94
CA LYS A 23 3.77 5.32 30.02
C LYS A 23 3.13 4.86 28.71
N VAL A 24 3.46 3.64 28.30
CA VAL A 24 2.70 2.85 27.35
C VAL A 24 1.76 1.93 28.15
N LEU A 25 0.49 1.87 27.77
CA LEU A 25 -0.55 1.15 28.50
C LEU A 25 -0.80 -0.26 27.96
N LEU A 26 -0.15 -0.63 26.85
CA LEU A 26 -0.20 -1.99 26.32
C LEU A 26 0.87 -2.84 27.02
N PRO A 27 0.50 -3.88 27.80
CA PRO A 27 1.47 -4.69 28.57
C PRO A 27 2.55 -5.35 27.71
N ASP A 28 2.26 -5.57 26.44
CA ASP A 28 3.22 -6.15 25.51
C ASP A 28 4.34 -5.20 25.07
N LEU A 29 4.23 -3.91 25.41
CA LEU A 29 5.10 -2.83 24.96
C LEU A 29 5.49 -1.86 26.10
N ASP A 30 5.29 -2.24 27.36
CA ASP A 30 5.42 -1.33 28.52
C ASP A 30 6.83 -1.29 29.14
N SER A 31 7.83 -1.93 28.50
CA SER A 31 9.19 -2.02 29.05
C SER A 31 9.98 -0.72 28.89
N VAL A 32 10.07 -0.20 27.67
CA VAL A 32 10.79 1.05 27.36
C VAL A 32 9.97 1.84 26.36
N TYR A 33 9.93 3.17 26.51
CA TYR A 33 9.30 4.09 25.56
C TYR A 33 10.19 5.30 25.28
N ILE A 34 10.32 5.65 23.99
CA ILE A 34 11.00 6.85 23.54
C ILE A 34 10.08 7.57 22.55
N GLY A 35 9.61 8.77 22.89
CA GLY A 35 8.76 9.52 21.98
C GLY A 35 8.02 10.68 22.62
N LYS A 36 7.05 11.20 21.86
CA LYS A 36 6.20 12.30 22.31
C LYS A 36 5.29 11.85 23.46
N CYS A 37 5.06 12.76 24.39
CA CYS A 37 4.37 12.47 25.63
C CYS A 37 3.35 13.55 25.95
N LYS A 38 2.16 13.14 26.41
CA LYS A 38 1.08 14.03 26.82
C LYS A 38 0.43 13.45 28.07
N ASN A 39 0.32 14.25 29.12
CA ASN A 39 -0.29 13.85 30.40
C ASN A 39 0.30 12.55 30.99
N GLY A 40 1.62 12.35 30.87
CA GLY A 40 2.30 11.15 31.36
C GLY A 40 2.11 9.90 30.50
N LEU A 41 1.41 10.01 29.37
CA LEU A 41 1.15 8.89 28.45
C LEU A 41 1.86 9.10 27.10
N ALA A 42 2.27 8.00 26.47
CA ALA A 42 2.75 7.99 25.10
C ALA A 42 1.69 8.60 24.16
N ASN A 43 2.05 9.64 23.41
CA ASN A 43 1.10 10.37 22.55
C ASN A 43 1.84 11.09 21.41
N GLY A 44 1.53 10.74 20.17
CA GLY A 44 2.28 11.18 18.98
C GLY A 44 3.26 10.12 18.49
N LYS A 45 4.30 10.51 17.75
CA LYS A 45 5.31 9.57 17.24
C LYS A 45 6.21 9.06 18.36
N GLY A 46 6.52 7.77 18.36
CA GLY A 46 7.47 7.16 19.28
C GLY A 46 7.78 5.71 18.96
N GLU A 47 8.63 5.13 19.80
CA GLU A 47 9.08 3.74 19.78
C GLU A 47 8.86 3.13 21.17
N ALA A 48 8.40 1.88 21.21
CA ALA A 48 8.18 1.13 22.44
C ALA A 48 8.72 -0.29 22.32
N TRP A 49 9.25 -0.82 23.42
CA TRP A 49 9.80 -2.17 23.50
C TRP A 49 9.08 -2.99 24.58
N GLY A 50 8.99 -4.30 24.36
CA GLY A 50 8.48 -5.28 25.31
C GLY A 50 8.58 -6.71 24.76
N ARG A 51 7.43 -7.35 24.51
CA ARG A 51 7.35 -8.63 23.80
C ARG A 51 7.77 -8.50 22.34
N TYR A 52 7.51 -7.33 21.74
CA TYR A 52 7.95 -6.93 20.41
C TYR A 52 8.42 -5.47 20.44
N HIS A 53 9.02 -5.01 19.35
CA HIS A 53 9.39 -3.60 19.17
C HIS A 53 8.34 -2.93 18.28
N TYR A 54 7.79 -1.80 18.72
CA TYR A 54 6.83 -1.02 17.94
C TYR A 54 7.38 0.36 17.63
N THR A 55 7.28 0.78 16.37
CA THR A 55 7.57 2.14 15.92
C THR A 55 6.34 2.71 15.24
N GLY A 56 5.82 3.84 15.72
CA GLY A 56 4.63 4.43 15.10
C GLY A 56 4.03 5.56 15.89
N LYS A 57 2.75 5.82 15.63
CA LYS A 57 1.96 6.79 16.38
C LYS A 57 1.32 6.12 17.61
N PHE A 58 1.18 6.92 18.66
CA PHE A 58 0.48 6.60 19.91
C PHE A 58 -0.62 7.61 20.17
N VAL A 59 -1.70 7.17 20.80
CA VAL A 59 -2.76 8.02 21.36
C VAL A 59 -3.10 7.47 22.73
N ASP A 60 -3.03 8.33 23.74
CA ASP A 60 -3.39 8.04 25.14
C ASP A 60 -2.77 6.73 25.67
N GLY A 61 -1.49 6.52 25.39
CA GLY A 61 -0.72 5.37 25.89
C GLY A 61 -0.79 4.12 25.01
N TYR A 62 -1.56 4.12 23.93
CA TYR A 62 -1.73 2.96 23.04
C TYR A 62 -1.18 3.21 21.63
N PRO A 63 -0.59 2.20 20.96
CA PRO A 63 -0.38 2.22 19.52
C PRO A 63 -1.64 2.62 18.75
N HIS A 64 -1.51 3.55 17.81
CA HIS A 64 -2.63 4.10 17.06
C HIS A 64 -2.20 4.69 15.71
N GLY A 65 -3.02 4.56 14.67
CA GLY A 65 -2.70 4.99 13.31
C GLY A 65 -1.66 4.07 12.66
N SER A 66 -0.85 4.60 11.74
CA SER A 66 0.19 3.79 11.07
C SER A 66 1.33 3.44 12.01
N GLY A 67 1.74 2.17 11.99
CA GLY A 67 2.85 1.68 12.81
C GLY A 67 3.44 0.36 12.31
N LYS A 68 4.65 0.07 12.78
CA LYS A 68 5.41 -1.14 12.51
C LYS A 68 5.63 -1.90 13.81
N ALA A 69 5.37 -3.21 13.83
CA ALA A 69 5.74 -4.10 14.93
C ALA A 69 6.74 -5.16 14.45
N GLU A 70 7.84 -5.32 15.17
CA GLU A 70 8.90 -6.29 14.91
C GLU A 70 8.92 -7.31 16.04
N TYR A 71 8.61 -8.56 15.72
CA TYR A 71 8.50 -9.65 16.67
C TYR A 71 9.83 -10.42 16.77
N ARG A 72 10.03 -11.11 17.90
CA ARG A 72 11.26 -11.86 18.19
C ARG A 72 11.52 -13.01 17.23
N ASP A 73 10.46 -13.57 16.62
CA ASP A 73 10.55 -14.62 15.61
C ASP A 73 10.95 -14.08 14.21
N GLY A 74 11.22 -12.77 14.10
CA GLY A 74 11.54 -12.10 12.84
C GLY A 74 10.32 -11.71 12.02
N THR A 75 9.10 -12.04 12.48
CA THR A 75 7.87 -11.54 11.86
C THR A 75 7.83 -10.02 11.98
N VAL A 76 7.41 -9.33 10.91
CA VAL A 76 7.21 -7.88 10.91
C VAL A 76 5.79 -7.58 10.44
N TYR A 77 5.06 -6.80 11.21
CA TYR A 77 3.77 -6.24 10.81
C TYR A 77 3.93 -4.75 10.49
N ILE A 78 3.34 -4.30 9.38
CA ILE A 78 3.26 -2.88 9.00
C ILE A 78 1.80 -2.60 8.62
N GLY A 79 1.12 -1.72 9.36
CA GLY A 79 -0.29 -1.46 9.10
C GLY A 79 -0.89 -0.44 10.04
N LEU A 80 -2.22 -0.45 10.13
CA LEU A 80 -2.96 0.46 11.00
C LEU A 80 -3.18 -0.18 12.37
N TRP A 81 -3.22 0.69 13.37
CA TRP A 81 -3.43 0.35 14.76
C TRP A 81 -4.57 1.19 15.31
N GLU A 82 -5.39 0.60 16.17
CA GLU A 82 -6.41 1.30 16.92
C GLU A 82 -6.43 0.76 18.34
N LYS A 83 -6.19 1.65 19.33
CA LYS A 83 -6.18 1.31 20.76
C LYS A 83 -5.30 0.09 21.10
N GLY A 84 -4.14 0.01 20.45
CA GLY A 84 -3.16 -1.07 20.68
C GLY A 84 -3.40 -2.34 19.88
N GLN A 85 -4.45 -2.40 19.06
CA GLN A 85 -4.78 -3.56 18.24
C GLN A 85 -4.53 -3.28 16.77
N ARG A 86 -4.14 -4.29 16.00
CA ARG A 86 -4.04 -4.19 14.54
C ARG A 86 -5.43 -4.02 13.93
N GLN A 87 -5.52 -3.12 12.95
CA GLN A 87 -6.78 -2.70 12.33
C GLN A 87 -6.59 -2.48 10.83
N GLY A 88 -7.65 -2.62 10.04
CA GLY A 88 -7.65 -2.32 8.61
C GLY A 88 -6.62 -3.10 7.81
N LYS A 89 -6.14 -2.54 6.70
CA LYS A 89 -5.15 -3.21 5.83
C LYS A 89 -3.77 -3.19 6.48
N GLY A 90 -3.14 -4.36 6.59
CA GLY A 90 -1.78 -4.51 7.13
C GLY A 90 -0.99 -5.58 6.40
N VAL A 91 0.31 -5.36 6.29
CA VAL A 91 1.28 -6.25 5.65
C VAL A 91 2.05 -7.03 6.72
N VAL A 92 2.16 -8.33 6.56
CA VAL A 92 2.98 -9.22 7.38
C VAL A 92 4.13 -9.74 6.53
N ARG A 93 5.35 -9.56 7.02
CA ARG A 93 6.56 -10.16 6.47
C ARG A 93 7.07 -11.23 7.40
N LYS A 94 7.36 -12.40 6.87
CA LYS A 94 7.87 -13.53 7.66
C LYS A 94 8.76 -14.42 6.78
N MET A 95 9.74 -15.07 7.38
CA MET A 95 10.52 -16.10 6.71
C MET A 95 9.67 -17.36 6.50
N GLU A 96 9.49 -17.77 5.24
CA GLU A 96 8.82 -19.01 4.83
C GLU A 96 9.77 -19.80 3.94
N ASN A 97 10.09 -21.05 4.32
CA ASN A 97 10.98 -21.95 3.55
C ASN A 97 12.33 -21.33 3.13
N GLY A 98 12.92 -20.51 4.03
CA GLY A 98 14.22 -19.86 3.77
C GLY A 98 14.16 -18.61 2.88
N ARG A 99 12.96 -18.15 2.49
CA ARG A 99 12.75 -16.91 1.75
C ARG A 99 11.85 -15.97 2.53
N MET A 100 12.05 -14.66 2.38
CA MET A 100 11.15 -13.67 2.96
C MET A 100 9.84 -13.67 2.18
N GLY A 101 8.75 -14.08 2.83
CA GLY A 101 7.39 -13.96 2.33
C GLY A 101 6.75 -12.65 2.79
N GLU A 102 5.84 -12.12 1.97
CA GLU A 102 5.02 -10.96 2.30
C GLU A 102 3.56 -11.29 1.98
N LYS A 103 2.66 -11.10 2.96
CA LYS A 103 1.22 -11.26 2.79
C LYS A 103 0.50 -10.05 3.33
N THR A 104 -0.61 -9.69 2.69
CA THR A 104 -1.46 -8.59 3.15
C THR A 104 -2.74 -9.14 3.72
N TYR A 105 -3.22 -8.58 4.83
CA TYR A 105 -4.44 -8.99 5.49
C TYR A 105 -5.31 -7.78 5.84
N LEU A 106 -6.62 -8.01 5.94
CA LEU A 106 -7.57 -7.11 6.59
C LEU A 106 -7.72 -7.52 8.06
N TRP A 107 -7.45 -6.61 8.98
CA TRP A 107 -7.47 -6.81 10.42
C TRP A 107 -8.67 -6.12 11.04
N GLU A 108 -9.28 -6.77 12.03
CA GLU A 108 -10.25 -6.17 12.93
C GLU A 108 -9.90 -6.58 14.36
N ALA A 109 -9.50 -5.61 15.19
CA ALA A 109 -9.16 -5.83 16.60
C ALA A 109 -8.21 -7.04 16.81
N ASP A 110 -7.04 -7.02 16.15
CA ASP A 110 -6.03 -8.10 16.14
C ASP A 110 -6.45 -9.44 15.50
N THR A 111 -7.65 -9.53 14.93
CA THR A 111 -8.14 -10.71 14.22
C THR A 111 -8.02 -10.51 12.71
N ILE A 112 -7.44 -11.49 12.00
CA ILE A 112 -7.43 -11.50 10.54
C ILE A 112 -8.84 -11.84 10.04
N GLN A 113 -9.44 -10.94 9.29
CA GLN A 113 -10.72 -11.16 8.62
C GLN A 113 -10.54 -11.81 7.25
N GLN A 114 -9.53 -11.36 6.49
CA GLN A 114 -9.30 -11.81 5.13
C GLN A 114 -7.82 -11.65 4.72
N GLU A 115 -7.30 -12.60 3.94
CA GLU A 115 -6.06 -12.41 3.18
C GLU A 115 -6.35 -11.61 1.90
N VAL A 116 -5.68 -10.47 1.75
CA VAL A 116 -5.77 -9.61 0.56
C VAL A 116 -4.77 -10.14 -0.47
N VAL A 117 -5.25 -11.03 -1.33
CA VAL A 117 -4.50 -11.50 -2.49
C VAL A 117 -4.52 -10.38 -3.55
N PRO A 118 -3.35 -9.87 -3.99
CA PRO A 118 -3.32 -8.86 -5.03
C PRO A 118 -3.95 -9.42 -6.32
N PRO A 119 -4.59 -8.57 -7.14
CA PRO A 119 -5.08 -9.03 -8.44
C PRO A 119 -3.93 -9.59 -9.28
N PRO A 120 -4.18 -10.55 -10.20
CA PRO A 120 -3.16 -11.15 -11.07
C PRO A 120 -2.67 -10.18 -12.17
N TYR A 121 -2.86 -8.87 -11.95
CA TYR A 121 -2.55 -7.82 -12.90
C TYR A 121 -2.21 -6.52 -12.18
N LYS A 122 -1.48 -5.66 -12.89
CA LYS A 122 -1.14 -4.30 -12.49
C LYS A 122 -1.39 -3.35 -13.65
N VAL A 123 -2.22 -2.34 -13.44
CA VAL A 123 -2.34 -1.20 -14.37
C VAL A 123 -1.07 -0.36 -14.23
N ILE A 124 -0.27 -0.28 -15.30
CA ILE A 124 0.97 0.49 -15.36
C ILE A 124 0.64 1.96 -15.66
N THR A 125 -0.18 2.19 -16.68
CA THR A 125 -0.57 3.53 -17.15
C THR A 125 -2.05 3.53 -17.53
N GLN A 126 -2.80 4.54 -17.08
CA GLN A 126 -4.18 4.79 -17.48
C GLN A 126 -4.32 6.28 -17.84
N ARG A 127 -4.64 6.59 -19.11
CA ARG A 127 -4.91 7.96 -19.58
C ARG A 127 -6.22 8.02 -20.35
N ASN A 128 -7.13 8.87 -19.89
CA ASN A 128 -8.45 9.11 -20.49
C ASN A 128 -9.29 7.83 -20.77
N VAL A 129 -8.99 6.71 -20.09
CA VAL A 129 -9.72 5.45 -20.24
C VAL A 129 -11.04 5.59 -19.49
N SER A 130 -12.15 5.73 -20.24
CA SER A 130 -13.49 5.81 -19.63
C SER A 130 -14.01 4.43 -19.21
N ARG A 131 -13.99 3.46 -20.14
CA ARG A 131 -14.26 2.05 -19.88
C ARG A 131 -13.46 1.16 -20.84
N LEU A 132 -12.62 0.29 -20.29
CA LEU A 132 -11.89 -0.72 -21.05
C LEU A 132 -11.87 -2.02 -20.26
N ARG A 133 -12.21 -3.12 -20.92
CA ARG A 133 -12.11 -4.46 -20.33
C ARG A 133 -10.89 -5.17 -20.87
N VAL A 134 -9.97 -5.55 -19.98
CA VAL A 134 -8.93 -6.52 -20.32
C VAL A 134 -9.36 -7.85 -19.77
N TYR A 135 -9.49 -8.90 -20.57
CA TYR A 135 -9.97 -10.17 -20.06
C TYR A 135 -9.35 -11.37 -20.76
N ARG A 136 -9.34 -12.49 -20.03
CA ARG A 136 -9.05 -13.83 -20.57
C ARG A 136 -10.31 -14.70 -20.45
N GLN A 137 -10.58 -15.48 -21.48
CA GLN A 137 -11.66 -16.46 -21.51
C GLN A 137 -11.16 -17.75 -22.17
N GLY A 138 -11.23 -18.88 -21.47
CA GLY A 138 -10.91 -20.20 -22.00
C GLY A 138 -9.55 -20.75 -21.56
N GLU A 139 -9.24 -21.96 -22.03
CA GLU A 139 -7.99 -22.67 -21.70
C GLU A 139 -6.77 -22.06 -22.40
N GLU A 140 -6.99 -21.44 -23.55
CA GLU A 140 -5.96 -20.81 -24.37
C GLU A 140 -5.44 -19.50 -23.74
N ASN A 141 -4.14 -19.21 -23.93
CA ASN A 141 -3.46 -18.04 -23.33
C ASN A 141 -3.76 -16.76 -24.12
N TYR A 142 -5.02 -16.33 -24.10
CA TYR A 142 -5.44 -15.07 -24.70
C TYR A 142 -5.41 -13.90 -23.71
N VAL A 143 -5.07 -12.72 -24.22
CA VAL A 143 -5.30 -11.43 -23.56
C VAL A 143 -6.06 -10.53 -24.50
N TRP A 144 -7.31 -10.22 -24.17
CA TRP A 144 -8.17 -9.33 -24.95
C TRP A 144 -8.22 -7.94 -24.35
N PHE A 145 -8.08 -6.93 -25.20
CA PHE A 145 -8.42 -5.54 -24.97
C PHE A 145 -9.75 -5.25 -25.65
N TYR A 146 -10.74 -4.88 -24.84
CA TYR A 146 -12.07 -4.52 -25.31
C TYR A 146 -12.39 -3.07 -24.93
N PRO A 147 -12.02 -2.10 -25.79
CA PRO A 147 -12.39 -0.71 -25.60
C PRO A 147 -13.92 -0.55 -25.71
N ASN A 148 -14.54 -0.04 -24.65
CA ASN A 148 -15.99 0.19 -24.63
C ASN A 148 -16.24 1.69 -24.73
N SER A 149 -15.85 2.30 -25.84
CA SER A 149 -16.10 3.73 -26.07
C SER A 149 -17.55 3.91 -26.51
N THR A 150 -18.33 4.65 -25.72
CA THR A 150 -19.67 5.15 -26.11
C THR A 150 -19.65 6.01 -27.40
N GLY A 151 -18.46 6.32 -27.94
CA GLY A 151 -18.26 7.04 -29.20
C GLY A 151 -17.66 6.21 -30.35
N GLY A 152 -17.44 4.90 -30.17
CA GLY A 152 -16.68 4.06 -31.12
C GLY A 152 -15.17 4.27 -31.02
N VAL A 153 -14.38 3.28 -31.43
CA VAL A 153 -12.97 3.53 -31.78
C VAL A 153 -13.03 4.33 -33.08
N ALA A 154 -12.41 5.51 -33.13
CA ALA A 154 -12.40 6.27 -34.38
C ALA A 154 -11.77 5.38 -35.47
N SER A 155 -12.49 5.19 -36.57
CA SER A 155 -12.17 4.26 -37.66
C SER A 155 -10.94 4.65 -38.48
N ASP A 156 -10.24 5.70 -38.10
CA ASP A 156 -9.00 6.11 -38.76
C ASP A 156 -7.86 5.27 -38.19
N GLU A 157 -7.55 4.17 -38.87
CA GLU A 157 -6.51 3.15 -38.56
C GLU A 157 -5.12 3.72 -38.22
N LEU A 158 -4.86 5.00 -38.48
CA LEU A 158 -3.55 5.63 -38.33
C LEU A 158 -3.12 5.86 -36.86
N ASP A 159 -4.06 5.94 -35.92
CA ASP A 159 -3.76 6.25 -34.51
C ASP A 159 -3.91 5.06 -33.55
N PHE A 160 -4.28 3.88 -34.06
CA PHE A 160 -4.41 2.67 -33.23
C PHE A 160 -3.06 1.96 -33.10
N GLN A 161 -2.64 1.68 -31.88
CA GLN A 161 -1.47 0.86 -31.59
C GLN A 161 -1.83 -0.16 -30.52
N LEU A 162 -1.52 -1.42 -30.81
CA LEU A 162 -1.57 -2.52 -29.86
C LEU A 162 -0.14 -3.06 -29.72
N THR A 163 0.31 -3.28 -28.49
CA THR A 163 1.59 -3.94 -28.24
C THR A 163 1.43 -5.03 -27.18
N GLY A 164 2.23 -6.09 -27.32
CA GLY A 164 2.26 -7.22 -26.41
C GLY A 164 3.68 -7.74 -26.28
N SER A 165 4.11 -8.09 -25.07
CA SER A 165 5.46 -8.59 -24.80
C SER A 165 5.72 -10.00 -25.33
N SER A 166 4.67 -10.72 -25.72
CA SER A 166 4.73 -12.11 -26.23
C SER A 166 3.42 -12.48 -26.90
N GLY A 167 3.41 -13.61 -27.61
CA GLY A 167 2.22 -14.12 -28.29
C GLY A 167 2.08 -13.52 -29.70
N SER A 168 1.02 -13.93 -30.38
CA SER A 168 0.69 -13.42 -31.72
C SER A 168 -0.51 -12.50 -31.64
N GLU A 169 -0.44 -11.34 -32.29
CA GLU A 169 -1.54 -10.39 -32.33
C GLU A 169 -2.76 -10.98 -33.05
N ILE A 170 -3.94 -10.73 -32.48
CA ILE A 170 -5.22 -11.14 -33.02
C ILE A 170 -6.21 -9.98 -32.96
N ASN A 171 -6.97 -9.80 -34.04
CA ASN A 171 -7.94 -8.72 -34.18
C ASN A 171 -9.30 -9.28 -34.58
N TYR A 172 -10.26 -9.13 -33.68
CA TYR A 172 -11.67 -9.48 -33.86
C TYR A 172 -12.53 -8.30 -33.41
N ASN A 173 -12.52 -7.23 -34.21
CA ASN A 173 -13.28 -5.99 -33.96
C ASN A 173 -14.65 -6.28 -33.30
N PRO A 174 -14.92 -5.76 -32.08
CA PRO A 174 -14.23 -4.66 -31.38
C PRO A 174 -13.14 -5.11 -30.39
N LYS A 175 -12.69 -6.35 -30.45
CA LYS A 175 -11.71 -6.94 -29.55
C LYS A 175 -10.36 -7.03 -30.25
N PHE A 176 -9.32 -6.59 -29.56
CA PHE A 176 -7.94 -6.65 -30.03
C PHE A 176 -7.13 -7.39 -28.97
N GLY A 177 -6.13 -8.17 -29.33
CA GLY A 177 -5.45 -8.96 -28.30
C GLY A 177 -4.27 -9.75 -28.79
N TYR A 178 -3.84 -10.67 -27.93
CA TYR A 178 -2.77 -11.62 -28.22
C TYR A 178 -3.22 -13.03 -27.86
N GLN A 179 -2.79 -14.01 -28.66
CA GLN A 179 -2.87 -15.44 -28.35
C GLN A 179 -1.50 -16.01 -28.00
N ASP A 180 -1.48 -17.16 -27.33
CA ASP A 180 -0.25 -17.85 -26.92
C ASP A 180 0.70 -16.97 -26.09
N VAL A 181 0.14 -16.11 -25.22
CA VAL A 181 0.95 -15.22 -24.39
C VAL A 181 1.77 -16.00 -23.36
N LYS A 182 2.92 -15.45 -22.99
CA LYS A 182 3.76 -15.91 -21.88
C LYS A 182 3.61 -14.94 -20.71
N PHE A 183 3.47 -15.48 -19.51
CA PHE A 183 3.37 -14.69 -18.29
C PHE A 183 4.75 -14.50 -17.62
N PRO A 184 5.06 -13.30 -17.09
CA PRO A 184 4.21 -12.11 -17.06
C PRO A 184 4.05 -11.47 -18.46
N PHE A 185 2.82 -11.11 -18.80
CA PHE A 185 2.49 -10.46 -20.07
C PHE A 185 2.32 -8.96 -19.87
N LYS A 186 3.04 -8.14 -20.64
CA LYS A 186 2.82 -6.70 -20.71
C LYS A 186 2.14 -6.37 -22.02
N GLY A 187 1.00 -5.68 -21.94
CA GLY A 187 0.29 -5.23 -23.12
C GLY A 187 -0.11 -3.77 -23.02
N SER A 188 -0.19 -3.11 -24.16
CA SER A 188 -0.69 -1.75 -24.25
C SER A 188 -1.64 -1.56 -25.42
N ILE A 189 -2.63 -0.70 -25.23
CA ILE A 189 -3.53 -0.24 -26.28
C ILE A 189 -3.57 1.29 -26.25
N ARG A 190 -3.31 1.89 -27.41
CA ARG A 190 -3.34 3.33 -27.65
C ARG A 190 -4.26 3.61 -28.83
N TYR A 191 -5.16 4.57 -28.68
CA TYR A 191 -6.04 5.05 -29.76
C TYR A 191 -6.61 6.41 -29.44
N LYS A 192 -7.14 7.12 -30.45
CA LYS A 192 -7.92 8.35 -30.21
C LYS A 192 -9.41 8.03 -30.13
N ALA A 193 -10.10 8.70 -29.21
CA ALA A 193 -11.54 8.63 -29.09
C ALA A 193 -12.14 10.02 -28.90
N TRP A 194 -13.37 10.19 -29.39
CA TRP A 194 -14.16 11.38 -29.17
C TRP A 194 -14.75 11.40 -27.76
N ASN A 195 -14.91 12.60 -27.19
CA ASN A 195 -15.76 12.79 -26.02
C ASN A 195 -17.23 12.47 -26.33
N LYS A 196 -18.06 12.33 -25.28
CA LYS A 196 -19.48 11.99 -25.43
C LYS A 196 -20.25 12.97 -26.34
N MET A 197 -19.83 14.24 -26.38
CA MET A 197 -20.43 15.29 -27.19
C MET A 197 -19.88 15.36 -28.63
N ARG A 198 -18.89 14.53 -28.99
CA ARG A 198 -18.18 14.53 -30.27
C ARG A 198 -17.58 15.89 -30.68
N THR A 199 -17.13 16.67 -29.70
CA THR A 199 -16.53 17.99 -29.93
C THR A 199 -15.00 17.97 -29.89
N THR A 200 -14.40 16.97 -29.25
CA THR A 200 -12.95 16.91 -29.01
C THR A 200 -12.49 15.46 -28.98
N GLN A 201 -11.35 15.19 -29.60
CA GLN A 201 -10.65 13.91 -29.50
C GLN A 201 -9.59 13.96 -28.40
N PHE A 202 -9.39 12.84 -27.74
CA PHE A 202 -8.28 12.64 -26.80
C PHE A 202 -7.64 11.29 -27.02
N GLU A 203 -6.36 11.21 -26.69
CA GLU A 203 -5.63 9.95 -26.65
C GLU A 203 -6.10 9.13 -25.45
N ILE A 204 -6.45 7.88 -25.72
CA ILE A 204 -6.63 6.83 -24.73
C ILE A 204 -5.36 5.98 -24.73
N LEU A 205 -4.78 5.78 -23.55
CA LEU A 205 -3.66 4.88 -23.35
C LEU A 205 -3.93 4.02 -22.13
N LEU A 206 -3.83 2.71 -22.33
CA LEU A 206 -3.77 1.74 -21.25
C LEU A 206 -2.52 0.89 -21.41
N GLU A 207 -1.77 0.75 -20.33
CA GLU A 207 -0.69 -0.23 -20.18
C GLU A 207 -0.98 -1.11 -18.97
N ILE A 208 -0.86 -2.41 -19.15
CA ILE A 208 -1.13 -3.40 -18.10
C ILE A 208 -0.05 -4.49 -18.11
N GLU A 209 0.28 -4.98 -16.93
CA GLU A 209 1.04 -6.21 -16.72
C GLU A 209 0.12 -7.25 -16.10
N ILE A 210 0.14 -8.47 -16.63
CA ILE A 210 -0.58 -9.61 -16.08
C ILE A 210 0.48 -10.59 -15.61
N SER A 211 0.44 -10.95 -14.32
CA SER A 211 1.45 -11.81 -13.71
C SER A 211 1.12 -13.30 -13.85
N GLU A 212 -0.16 -13.65 -13.86
CA GLU A 212 -0.60 -15.05 -13.76
C GLU A 212 -1.61 -15.43 -14.84
N PRO A 213 -1.54 -16.68 -15.35
CA PRO A 213 -2.62 -17.23 -16.15
C PRO A 213 -3.88 -17.37 -15.30
N GLY A 214 -5.05 -17.00 -15.83
CA GLY A 214 -6.33 -17.30 -15.19
C GLY A 214 -7.53 -16.86 -16.02
N ASN A 215 -8.75 -17.15 -15.56
CA ASN A 215 -9.97 -16.51 -16.08
C ASN A 215 -10.25 -15.29 -15.20
N TRP A 216 -10.09 -14.09 -15.75
CA TRP A 216 -10.35 -12.85 -15.02
C TRP A 216 -10.74 -11.74 -15.99
N ILE A 217 -11.48 -10.77 -15.47
CA ILE A 217 -11.86 -9.54 -16.17
C ILE A 217 -11.28 -8.38 -15.36
N VAL A 218 -10.42 -7.60 -15.99
CA VAL A 218 -9.99 -6.28 -15.51
C VAL A 218 -10.97 -5.27 -16.08
N GLU A 219 -11.84 -4.72 -15.24
CA GLU A 219 -12.64 -3.57 -15.61
C GLU A 219 -11.92 -2.29 -15.22
N ILE A 220 -11.44 -1.55 -16.22
CA ILE A 220 -10.80 -0.25 -16.01
C ILE A 220 -11.86 0.81 -16.26
N GLN A 221 -12.18 1.53 -15.19
CA GLN A 221 -13.12 2.63 -15.19
C GLN A 221 -12.44 3.87 -14.59
N ASN A 222 -12.89 5.05 -15.01
CA ASN A 222 -12.49 6.33 -14.42
C ASN A 222 -13.54 6.84 -13.43
#